data_AF-A0A2Z3V4E4-F1
#
_entry.id   AF-A0A2Z3V4E4-F1
#
_cell.length_a   1.000
_cell.length_b   1.000
_cell.length_c   1.000
_cell.angle_alpha   90.00
_cell.angle_beta   90.00
_cell.angle_gamma   90.00
#
_symmetry.space_group_name_H-M   'P 1'
#
loop_
_entity.id
_entity.type
_entity.pdbx_description
1 polymer ?
#
loop_
_entity_poly.entity_id
_entity_poly.type
_entity_poly.pdbx_seq_one_letter_code
_entity_poly.pdbx_strand_id
1 'polypeptide(L)'
;MPRFKRLTIEEARTLNREQLLDRIEIEQKYWYRLIERGQIRPGDDEAYKVFTQIMHAAIDPGRAASDTLALIEGEPVNKDYWTKPLGELGDL
;
A
#
# COMPACT_ATOMS: atom_id res chain seq x y z
N MET A 1 11.43 19.59 8.65
CA MET A 1 10.57 18.45 8.23
C MET A 1 11.27 17.17 8.64
N PRO A 2 10.59 16.22 9.29
CA PRO A 2 11.16 14.90 9.49
C PRO A 2 11.66 14.36 8.15
N ARG A 3 12.84 13.72 8.14
CA ARG A 3 13.39 13.10 6.93
C ARG A 3 12.35 12.11 6.41
N PHE A 4 12.02 12.21 5.11
CA PHE A 4 11.17 11.23 4.45
C PHE A 4 11.78 9.83 4.63
N LYS A 5 10.98 8.88 5.10
CA LYS A 5 11.36 7.48 5.31
C LYS A 5 10.61 6.63 4.29
N ARG A 6 11.36 5.90 3.46
CA ARG A 6 10.81 4.93 2.50
C ARG A 6 10.08 3.81 3.24
N LEU A 7 8.97 3.37 2.67
CA LEU A 7 8.21 2.20 3.06
C LEU A 7 8.99 0.95 2.62
N THR A 8 9.36 0.12 3.58
CA THR A 8 10.04 -1.16 3.30
C THR A 8 9.05 -2.31 3.32
N ILE A 9 9.45 -3.47 2.80
CA ILE A 9 8.63 -4.69 2.82
C ILE A 9 8.38 -5.12 4.28
N GLU A 10 9.39 -5.04 5.14
CA GLU A 10 9.28 -5.40 6.55
C GLU A 10 8.29 -4.48 7.27
N GLU A 11 8.35 -3.17 7.00
CA GLU A 11 7.37 -2.23 7.54
C GLU A 11 5.97 -2.57 7.01
N ALA A 12 5.80 -2.73 5.70
CA ALA A 12 4.52 -3.05 5.08
C ALA A 12 3.87 -4.33 5.63
N ARG A 13 4.66 -5.36 5.92
CA ARG A 13 4.17 -6.62 6.50
C ARG A 13 3.56 -6.48 7.89
N THR A 14 3.94 -5.44 8.64
CA THR A 14 3.44 -5.20 10.01
C THR A 14 2.25 -4.24 10.07
N LEU A 15 1.97 -3.52 8.99
CA LEU A 15 0.90 -2.53 8.94
C LEU A 15 -0.40 -3.16 8.48
N ASN A 16 -1.50 -2.76 9.14
CA ASN A 16 -2.83 -3.01 8.61
C ASN A 16 -3.13 -2.11 7.40
N ARG A 17 -4.29 -2.31 6.78
CA ARG A 17 -4.62 -1.64 5.53
C ARG A 17 -4.71 -0.12 5.64
N GLU A 18 -5.36 0.38 6.67
CA GLU A 18 -5.53 1.82 6.90
C GLU A 18 -4.16 2.51 7.09
N GLN A 19 -3.31 1.93 7.94
CA GLN A 19 -1.95 2.44 8.16
C GLN A 19 -1.09 2.37 6.91
N LEU A 20 -1.25 1.30 6.12
CA LEU A 20 -0.49 1.11 4.90
C LEU A 20 -0.90 2.13 3.82
N LEU A 21 -2.20 2.44 3.69
CA LEU A 21 -2.70 3.46 2.77
C LEU A 21 -2.11 4.84 3.08
N ASP A 22 -2.12 5.25 4.35
CA ASP A 22 -1.49 6.51 4.77
C ASP A 22 -0.02 6.58 4.39
N ARG A 23 0.73 5.47 4.59
CA ARG A 23 2.14 5.39 4.21
C ARG A 23 2.35 5.41 2.70
N ILE A 24 1.49 4.73 1.95
CA ILE A 24 1.53 4.71 0.47
C ILE A 24 1.29 6.13 -0.07
N GLU A 25 0.32 6.86 0.45
CA GLU A 25 0.04 8.24 -0.02
C GLU A 25 1.23 9.19 0.19
N ILE A 26 1.88 9.10 1.36
CA ILE A 26 3.04 9.94 1.69
C ILE A 26 4.19 9.66 0.71
N GLU A 27 4.47 8.39 0.43
CA GLU A 27 5.52 7.99 -0.50
C GLU A 27 5.16 8.27 -1.96
N GLN A 28 3.90 8.10 -2.36
CA GLN A 28 3.43 8.46 -3.69
C GLN A 28 3.62 9.96 -3.96
N LYS A 29 3.29 10.83 -2.99
CA LYS A 29 3.53 12.29 -3.06
C LYS A 29 5.03 12.62 -3.16
N TYR A 30 5.87 11.85 -2.49
CA TYR A 30 7.33 11.98 -2.59
C TYR A 30 7.83 11.64 -4.00
N TRP A 31 7.43 10.49 -4.53
CA TRP A 31 7.82 10.05 -5.88
C TRP A 31 7.32 11.01 -6.96
N TYR A 32 6.05 11.42 -6.88
CA TYR A 32 5.48 12.40 -7.80
C TYR A 32 6.31 13.69 -7.84
N ARG A 33 6.67 14.23 -6.67
CA ARG A 33 7.49 15.44 -6.58
C ARG A 33 8.88 15.26 -7.18
N LEU A 34 9.51 14.10 -7.00
CA LEU A 34 10.82 13.83 -7.60
C LEU A 34 10.74 13.74 -9.12
N ILE A 35 9.74 13.05 -9.64
CA ILE A 35 9.51 12.89 -11.08
C ILE A 35 9.22 14.26 -11.72
N GLU A 36 8.30 15.03 -11.15
CA GLU A 36 7.91 16.36 -11.64
C GLU A 36 9.10 17.32 -11.71
N ARG A 37 10.04 17.21 -10.75
CA ARG A 37 11.23 18.07 -10.67
C ARG A 37 12.45 17.52 -11.40
N GLY A 38 12.36 16.34 -12.01
CA GLY A 38 13.51 15.67 -12.63
C GLY A 38 14.64 15.33 -11.64
N GLN A 39 14.31 15.02 -10.39
CA GLN A 39 15.26 14.80 -9.29
C GLN A 39 15.53 13.31 -9.00
N ILE A 40 15.13 12.43 -9.90
CA ILE A 40 15.39 10.98 -9.81
C ILE A 40 16.90 10.72 -9.88
N ARG A 41 17.40 9.90 -8.97
CA ARG A 41 18.82 9.55 -8.83
C ARG A 41 19.06 8.07 -9.18
N PRO A 42 20.29 7.69 -9.54
CA PRO A 42 20.67 6.27 -9.63
C PRO A 42 20.36 5.55 -8.31
N GLY A 43 19.65 4.41 -8.38
CA GLY A 43 19.19 3.65 -7.21
C GLY A 43 17.78 4.00 -6.71
N ASP A 44 17.13 5.02 -7.28
CA ASP A 44 15.71 5.30 -7.02
C ASP A 44 14.77 4.33 -7.77
N ASP A 45 15.25 3.71 -8.83
CA ASP A 45 14.56 2.71 -9.64
C ASP A 45 14.18 1.46 -8.84
N GLU A 46 15.14 0.86 -8.13
CA GLU A 46 14.87 -0.31 -7.28
C GLU A 46 13.93 0.05 -6.13
N ALA A 47 14.09 1.23 -5.52
CA ALA A 47 13.22 1.67 -4.45
C ALA A 47 11.79 1.95 -4.94
N TYR A 48 11.63 2.56 -6.11
CA TYR A 48 10.33 2.80 -6.72
C TYR A 48 9.63 1.50 -7.13
N LYS A 49 10.40 0.50 -7.58
CA LYS A 49 9.91 -0.84 -7.86
C LYS A 49 9.38 -1.53 -6.60
N VAL A 50 10.14 -1.49 -5.49
CA VAL A 50 9.69 -2.04 -4.20
C VAL A 50 8.42 -1.34 -3.72
N PHE A 51 8.38 -0.01 -3.79
CA PHE A 51 7.17 0.75 -3.44
C PHE A 51 5.96 0.33 -4.29
N THR A 52 6.15 0.14 -5.59
CA THR A 52 5.09 -0.28 -6.52
C THR A 52 4.61 -1.70 -6.22
N GLN A 53 5.51 -2.61 -5.88
CA GLN A 53 5.16 -3.97 -5.42
C GLN A 53 4.30 -3.92 -4.16
N ILE A 54 4.70 -3.13 -3.16
CA ILE A 54 3.93 -2.95 -1.93
C ILE A 54 2.56 -2.35 -2.24
N MET A 55 2.47 -1.38 -3.15
CA MET A 55 1.19 -0.78 -3.54
C MET A 55 0.26 -1.79 -4.23
N HIS A 56 0.78 -2.66 -5.09
CA HIS A 56 -0.01 -3.70 -5.76
C HIS A 56 -0.42 -4.84 -4.83
N ALA A 57 0.49 -5.29 -3.96
CA ALA A 57 0.20 -6.27 -2.92
C ALA A 57 -0.77 -5.69 -1.88
N ALA A 58 -0.69 -4.38 -1.66
CA ALA A 58 -1.73 -3.68 -0.97
C ALA A 58 -3.00 -3.81 -1.82
N ILE A 59 -3.27 -2.92 -2.77
CA ILE A 59 -4.58 -2.71 -3.38
C ILE A 59 -5.15 -3.99 -4.04
N ASP A 60 -6.30 -4.49 -3.56
CA ASP A 60 -7.15 -5.46 -4.26
C ASP A 60 -8.35 -4.72 -4.87
N PRO A 61 -8.34 -4.43 -6.19
CA PRO A 61 -9.44 -3.74 -6.85
C PRO A 61 -10.75 -4.54 -6.87
N GLY A 62 -10.67 -5.87 -6.84
CA GLY A 62 -11.83 -6.76 -6.81
C GLY A 62 -12.54 -6.73 -5.46
N ARG A 63 -11.83 -6.32 -4.40
CA ARG A 63 -12.37 -6.34 -3.05
C ARG A 63 -13.54 -5.39 -2.83
N ALA A 64 -13.51 -4.21 -3.43
CA ALA A 64 -14.60 -3.24 -3.32
C ALA A 64 -15.92 -3.82 -3.88
N ALA A 65 -15.84 -4.56 -5.00
CA ALA A 65 -17.00 -5.24 -5.58
C ALA A 65 -17.48 -6.38 -4.68
N SER A 66 -16.57 -7.19 -4.13
CA SER A 66 -16.91 -8.30 -3.23
C SER A 66 -17.54 -7.82 -1.92
N ASP A 67 -17.00 -6.77 -1.29
CA ASP A 67 -17.54 -6.21 -0.03
C ASP A 67 -18.92 -5.57 -0.27
N THR A 68 -19.11 -4.90 -1.42
CA THR A 68 -20.40 -4.35 -1.82
C THR A 68 -21.44 -5.45 -2.04
N LEU A 69 -21.06 -6.54 -2.71
CA LEU A 69 -21.96 -7.68 -2.93
C LEU A 69 -22.36 -8.34 -1.61
N ALA A 70 -21.41 -8.58 -0.71
CA ALA A 70 -21.69 -9.14 0.61
C ALA A 70 -22.69 -8.28 1.41
N LEU A 71 -22.55 -6.95 1.35
CA LEU A 71 -23.51 -6.03 1.98
C LEU A 71 -24.92 -6.12 1.37
N ILE A 72 -25.03 -6.30 0.05
CA ILE A 72 -26.31 -6.45 -0.65
C ILE A 72 -26.97 -7.78 -0.29
N GLU A 73 -26.18 -8.86 -0.21
CA GLU A 73 -26.65 -10.22 0.06
C GLU A 73 -26.88 -10.50 1.56
N GLY A 74 -26.48 -9.57 2.45
CA GLY A 74 -26.57 -9.75 3.90
C GLY A 74 -25.50 -10.69 4.48
N GLU A 75 -24.47 -10.99 3.69
CA GLU A 75 -23.34 -11.82 4.07
C GLU A 75 -22.29 -11.01 4.86
N PRO A 76 -21.51 -11.64 5.74
CA PRO A 76 -20.49 -10.95 6.51
C PRO A 76 -19.36 -10.44 5.61
N VAL A 77 -19.10 -9.13 5.65
CA VAL A 77 -17.91 -8.53 5.05
C VAL A 77 -16.67 -9.14 5.70
N ASN A 78 -15.72 -9.58 4.88
CA ASN A 78 -14.46 -10.10 5.40
C ASN A 78 -13.65 -8.93 6.00
N LYS A 79 -13.59 -8.89 7.34
CA LYS A 79 -12.92 -7.83 8.10
C LYS A 79 -11.40 -8.00 8.11
N ASP A 80 -10.92 -9.23 7.96
CA ASP A 80 -9.51 -9.59 8.05
C ASP A 80 -8.65 -8.84 7.05
N TYR A 81 -9.13 -8.64 5.83
CA TYR A 81 -8.45 -7.83 4.81
C TYR A 81 -8.17 -6.39 5.26
N TRP A 82 -9.07 -5.81 6.05
CA TRP A 82 -8.95 -4.42 6.51
C TRP A 82 -8.12 -4.31 7.79
N THR A 83 -8.21 -5.32 8.68
CA THR A 83 -7.67 -5.24 10.04
C THR A 83 -6.35 -5.98 10.23
N LYS A 84 -6.09 -7.04 9.47
CA LYS A 84 -4.85 -7.82 9.64
C LYS A 84 -3.67 -7.16 8.94
N PRO A 85 -2.46 -7.31 9.49
CA PRO A 85 -1.23 -6.93 8.82
C PRO A 85 -1.09 -7.61 7.46
N LEU A 86 -0.52 -6.92 6.47
CA LEU A 86 -0.35 -7.47 5.12
C LEU A 86 0.49 -8.75 5.11
N GLY A 87 1.46 -8.89 6.02
CA GLY A 87 2.27 -10.10 6.16
C GLY A 87 1.48 -11.33 6.62
N GLU A 88 0.34 -11.14 7.28
CA GLU A 88 -0.53 -12.25 7.71
C GLU A 88 -1.49 -12.73 6.61
N LEU A 89 -1.64 -11.94 5.54
CA LEU A 89 -2.47 -12.27 4.39
C LEU A 89 -1.70 -13.03 3.29
N GLY A 90 -0.36 -13.06 3.37
CA GLY A 90 0.50 -13.80 2.45
C GLY A 90 0.82 -13.06 1.14
N ASP A 91 0.38 -11.81 1.01
CA ASP A 91 0.41 -11.04 -0.24
C ASP A 91 1.77 -10.36 -0.55
N LEU A 92 2.78 -10.50 0.33
CA LEU A 92 4.12 -9.85 0.23
C LEU A 92 5.29 -10.79 0.49
#